data_AF-K1RQH6-F1
#
_entry.id   AF-K1RQH6-F1
#
_cell.length_a   1.000
_cell.length_b   1.000
_cell.length_c   1.000
_cell.angle_alpha   90.00
_cell.angle_beta   90.00
_cell.angle_gamma   90.00
#
_symmetry.space_group_name_H-M   'P 1'
#
loop_
_entity.id
_entity.type
_entity.pdbx_description
1 polymer ?
#
loop_
_entity_poly.entity_id
_entity_poly.type
_entity_poly.pdbx_seq_one_letter_code
_entity_poly.pdbx_strand_id
1 'polypeptide(L)'
;MEYSFRPQWRQKKFSFPSCQRPVCGRCGNVHPNVLCFAFNQRCYRCHRIGHYSRMCFTQMKKPTKCVEKEAGLGRKKTRDMKRLCKYLENKRTLRELPFNSIRNNQFHSLFDTSSILRTELHNIKIQLRKSDLLTKSMAENLQRAKSENARLQSERCEIQSFGLYLIIV
;
A
#
# COMPACT_ATOMS: atom_id res chain seq x y z
N MET A 1 -33.85 -21.05 47.12
CA MET A 1 -33.36 -20.37 45.91
C MET A 1 -31.85 -20.44 45.93
N GLU A 2 -31.25 -21.32 45.13
CA GLU A 2 -29.93 -21.05 44.58
C GLU A 2 -29.95 -21.48 43.12
N TYR A 3 -29.50 -20.54 42.31
CA TYR A 3 -29.84 -20.34 40.93
C TYR A 3 -28.77 -20.97 40.05
N SER A 4 -29.21 -21.78 39.10
CA SER A 4 -28.47 -22.36 37.98
C SER A 4 -27.54 -21.35 37.31
N PHE A 5 -26.38 -21.78 36.81
CA PHE A 5 -25.93 -21.53 35.44
C PHE A 5 -24.61 -22.27 35.18
N ARG A 6 -24.68 -23.40 34.46
CA ARG A 6 -23.51 -24.07 33.85
C ARG A 6 -23.14 -23.31 32.56
N PRO A 7 -21.91 -22.79 32.38
CA PRO A 7 -21.48 -22.26 31.09
C PRO A 7 -21.00 -23.37 30.14
N GLN A 8 -21.45 -23.22 28.90
CA GLN A 8 -21.70 -24.23 27.88
C GLN A 8 -20.63 -24.19 26.77
N TRP A 9 -19.36 -24.53 27.04
CA TRP A 9 -18.31 -24.42 25.99
C TRP A 9 -17.30 -25.57 25.89
N ARG A 10 -17.67 -26.79 26.30
CA ARG A 10 -16.87 -27.98 25.94
C ARG A 10 -17.70 -29.24 25.71
N GLN A 11 -18.76 -29.11 24.93
CA GLN A 11 -19.39 -30.24 24.23
C GLN A 11 -19.22 -30.04 22.72
N LYS A 12 -17.98 -30.11 22.23
CA LYS A 12 -17.82 -30.56 20.84
C LYS A 12 -18.16 -32.05 20.86
N LYS A 13 -19.43 -32.35 20.61
CA LYS A 13 -19.83 -33.62 20.02
C LYS A 13 -19.00 -33.72 18.75
N PHE A 14 -17.89 -34.45 18.82
CA PHE A 14 -17.34 -35.05 17.61
C PHE A 14 -18.38 -36.09 17.20
N SER A 15 -19.37 -35.64 16.44
CA SER A 15 -20.03 -36.50 15.47
C SER A 15 -18.92 -36.98 14.54
N PHE A 16 -18.32 -38.12 14.89
CA PHE A 16 -17.42 -38.80 13.97
C PHE A 16 -18.23 -39.14 12.73
N PRO A 17 -17.80 -38.67 11.54
CA PRO A 17 -18.50 -38.93 10.31
C PRO A 17 -18.42 -40.43 10.01
N SER A 18 -19.58 -41.04 9.80
CA SER A 18 -19.81 -42.20 8.93
C SER A 18 -18.65 -43.20 8.79
N CYS A 19 -18.75 -44.31 9.53
CA CYS A 19 -18.44 -45.66 9.05
C CYS A 19 -17.27 -45.83 8.06
N GLN A 20 -16.07 -45.37 8.41
CA GLN A 20 -14.86 -45.88 7.77
C GLN A 20 -14.56 -47.24 8.41
N ARG A 21 -14.76 -48.34 7.68
CA ARG A 21 -14.41 -49.70 8.15
C ARG A 21 -12.97 -49.69 8.70
N PRO A 22 -12.71 -50.28 9.87
CA PRO A 22 -11.38 -50.24 10.48
C PRO A 22 -10.36 -50.86 9.52
N VAL A 23 -9.37 -50.07 9.10
CA VAL A 23 -8.24 -50.57 8.32
C VAL A 23 -7.45 -51.57 9.15
N CYS A 24 -7.00 -52.65 8.53
CA CYS A 24 -6.26 -53.68 9.26
C CYS A 24 -4.91 -53.15 9.73
N GLY A 25 -4.63 -53.23 11.04
CA GLY A 25 -3.34 -52.81 11.64
C GLY A 25 -2.13 -53.63 11.16
N ARG A 26 -2.33 -54.72 10.42
CA ARG A 26 -1.26 -55.56 9.86
C ARG A 26 -0.87 -55.19 8.43
N CYS A 27 -1.86 -54.83 7.60
CA CYS A 27 -1.65 -54.59 6.16
C CYS A 27 -2.00 -53.16 5.70
N GLY A 28 -2.83 -52.42 6.44
CA GLY A 28 -3.30 -51.08 6.11
C GLY A 28 -4.50 -51.02 5.16
N ASN A 29 -5.01 -52.16 4.71
CA ASN A 29 -6.16 -52.25 3.79
C ASN A 29 -7.45 -52.65 4.54
N VAL A 30 -8.61 -52.44 3.91
CA VAL A 30 -9.91 -52.91 4.39
C VAL A 30 -10.18 -54.30 3.82
N HIS A 31 -10.27 -55.32 4.68
CA HIS A 31 -10.60 -56.69 4.30
C HIS A 31 -11.31 -57.39 5.46
N PRO A 32 -12.10 -58.47 5.23
CA PRO A 32 -12.60 -59.31 6.31
C PRO A 32 -11.41 -59.94 7.07
N ASN A 33 -11.49 -60.05 8.40
CA ASN A 33 -10.37 -60.40 9.29
C ASN A 33 -9.56 -61.64 8.86
N VAL A 34 -10.17 -62.58 8.15
CA VAL A 34 -9.59 -63.86 7.75
C VAL A 34 -8.68 -63.75 6.50
N LEU A 35 -8.87 -62.74 5.63
CA LEU A 35 -8.15 -62.60 4.35
C LEU A 35 -7.07 -61.50 4.39
N CYS A 36 -6.24 -61.49 5.44
CA CYS A 36 -5.17 -60.51 5.52
C CYS A 36 -4.02 -60.84 4.57
N PHE A 37 -3.81 -60.02 3.54
CA PHE A 37 -2.68 -60.13 2.61
C PHE A 37 -1.30 -60.09 3.28
N ALA A 38 -1.22 -59.54 4.51
CA ALA A 38 0.02 -59.47 5.25
C ALA A 38 0.28 -60.69 6.16
N PHE A 39 -0.62 -61.68 6.22
CA PHE A 39 -0.51 -62.81 7.15
C PHE A 39 0.77 -63.64 6.91
N ASN A 40 1.09 -63.96 5.65
CA ASN A 40 2.30 -64.71 5.27
C ASN A 40 3.46 -63.81 4.81
N GLN A 41 3.35 -62.49 4.99
CA GLN A 41 4.37 -61.55 4.54
C GLN A 41 5.42 -61.34 5.63
N ARG A 42 6.70 -61.52 5.28
CA ARG A 42 7.82 -61.28 6.18
C ARG A 42 8.14 -59.78 6.18
N CYS A 43 8.08 -59.16 7.36
CA CYS A 43 8.47 -57.77 7.52
C CYS A 43 9.98 -57.62 7.25
N TYR A 44 10.36 -56.77 6.31
CA TYR A 44 11.78 -56.50 6.00
C TYR A 44 12.52 -55.76 7.13
N ARG A 45 11.82 -55.23 8.14
CA ARG A 45 12.43 -54.50 9.27
C ARG A 45 12.71 -55.36 10.49
N CYS A 46 11.74 -56.18 10.91
CA CYS A 46 11.86 -57.02 12.11
C CYS A 46 11.93 -58.52 11.80
N HIS A 47 11.86 -58.88 10.52
CA HIS A 47 11.88 -60.25 10.01
C HIS A 47 10.79 -61.19 10.54
N ARG A 48 9.80 -60.68 11.27
CA ARG A 48 8.61 -61.41 11.72
C ARG A 48 7.53 -61.43 10.63
N ILE A 49 6.75 -62.51 10.59
CA ILE A 49 5.61 -62.66 9.68
C ILE A 49 4.36 -61.95 10.23
N GLY A 50 3.37 -61.71 9.38
CA GLY A 50 2.06 -61.22 9.79
C GLY A 50 1.84 -59.71 9.69
N HIS A 51 2.77 -58.95 9.10
CA HIS A 51 2.60 -57.51 8.82
C HIS A 51 3.61 -57.00 7.77
N TYR A 52 3.28 -55.89 7.11
CA TYR A 52 4.23 -55.19 6.23
C TYR A 52 5.20 -54.30 7.00
N SER A 53 6.39 -54.02 6.44
CA SER A 53 7.39 -53.11 7.01
C SER A 53 6.85 -51.72 7.39
N ARG A 54 5.84 -51.23 6.67
CA ARG A 54 5.14 -49.95 6.94
C ARG A 54 4.26 -49.99 8.19
N MET A 55 3.76 -51.17 8.56
CA MET A 55 2.90 -51.41 9.74
C MET A 55 3.69 -52.00 10.92
N CYS A 56 5.02 -51.94 10.88
CA CYS A 56 5.86 -52.56 11.88
C CYS A 56 5.90 -51.73 13.17
N PHE A 57 5.35 -52.29 14.26
CA PHE A 57 5.28 -51.65 15.57
C PHE A 57 6.58 -51.71 16.38
N THR A 58 7.61 -52.42 15.90
CA THR A 58 8.90 -52.51 16.61
C THR A 58 9.70 -51.20 16.59
N GLN A 59 9.13 -50.14 15.99
CA GLN A 59 9.60 -48.77 16.12
C GLN A 59 8.57 -47.91 16.87
N MET A 60 8.29 -48.26 18.13
CA MET A 60 8.09 -47.19 19.09
C MET A 60 9.43 -46.46 19.19
N LYS A 61 9.54 -45.34 18.47
CA LYS A 61 10.64 -44.40 18.56
C LYS A 61 11.03 -44.30 20.03
N LYS A 62 12.32 -44.45 20.38
CA LYS A 62 12.84 -43.94 21.66
C LYS A 62 12.18 -42.56 21.84
N PRO A 63 11.57 -42.22 22.98
CA PRO A 63 10.97 -40.91 23.15
C PRO A 63 12.06 -39.90 22.81
N THR A 64 11.95 -39.25 21.65
CA THR A 64 12.78 -38.13 21.27
C THR A 64 12.63 -37.19 22.45
N LYS A 65 13.70 -37.05 23.25
CA LYS A 65 13.69 -36.30 24.50
C LYS A 65 12.89 -35.02 24.26
N CYS A 66 11.77 -34.89 24.95
CA CYS A 66 11.03 -33.64 25.05
C CYS A 66 11.85 -32.71 25.96
N VAL A 67 13.01 -32.28 25.48
CA VAL A 67 13.83 -31.23 26.07
C VAL A 67 14.30 -30.44 24.85
N GLU A 68 14.08 -29.12 24.82
CA GLU A 68 14.44 -28.17 23.73
C GLU A 68 13.36 -27.75 22.70
N LYS A 69 12.07 -28.11 22.84
CA LYS A 69 11.03 -27.51 21.97
C LYS A 69 10.60 -26.09 22.37
N GLU A 70 10.90 -25.65 23.60
CA GLU A 70 10.55 -24.30 24.07
C GLU A 70 11.42 -23.21 23.42
N ALA A 71 12.72 -23.46 23.24
CA ALA A 71 13.63 -22.51 22.59
C ALA A 71 13.26 -22.25 21.11
N GLY A 72 12.77 -23.28 20.41
CA GLY A 72 12.31 -23.17 19.02
C GLY A 72 11.00 -22.39 18.87
N LEU A 73 10.04 -22.63 19.77
CA LEU A 73 8.77 -21.89 19.80
C LEU A 73 8.98 -20.43 20.24
N GLY A 74 9.89 -20.17 21.19
CA GLY A 74 10.31 -18.83 21.59
C GLY A 74 10.93 -18.05 20.43
N ARG A 75 11.91 -18.64 19.72
CA ARG A 75 12.53 -18.02 18.53
C ARG A 75 11.55 -17.79 17.38
N LYS A 76 10.55 -18.66 17.20
CA LYS A 76 9.50 -18.49 16.20
C LYS A 76 8.54 -17.36 16.61
N LYS A 77 8.12 -17.32 17.88
CA LYS A 77 7.27 -16.26 18.45
C LYS A 77 7.96 -14.89 18.38
N THR A 78 9.27 -14.80 18.65
CA THR A 78 10.03 -13.55 18.52
C THR A 78 10.18 -13.11 17.07
N ARG A 79 10.42 -14.03 16.14
CA ARG A 79 10.49 -13.73 14.71
C ARG A 79 9.15 -13.20 14.17
N ASP A 80 8.06 -13.86 14.53
CA ASP A 80 6.72 -13.47 14.08
C ASP A 80 6.28 -12.14 14.71
N MET A 81 6.64 -11.89 15.98
CA MET A 81 6.45 -10.57 16.62
C MET A 81 7.25 -9.47 15.92
N LYS A 82 8.52 -9.72 15.56
CA LYS A 82 9.35 -8.74 14.84
C LYS A 82 8.79 -8.42 13.45
N ARG A 83 8.25 -9.41 12.75
CA ARG A 83 7.54 -9.22 11.47
C ARG A 83 6.29 -8.36 11.64
N LEU A 84 5.52 -8.60 12.70
CA LEU A 84 4.32 -7.82 12.99
C LEU A 84 4.67 -6.36 13.33
N CYS A 85 5.67 -6.11 14.17
CA CYS A 85 6.14 -4.75 14.47
C CYS A 85 6.57 -4.02 13.20
N LYS A 86 7.39 -4.66 12.35
CA LYS A 86 7.81 -4.07 11.06
C LYS A 86 6.63 -3.77 10.14
N TYR A 87 5.64 -4.67 10.08
CA TYR A 87 4.42 -4.43 9.30
C TYR A 87 3.63 -3.22 9.82
N LEU A 88 3.46 -3.09 11.14
CA LEU A 88 2.72 -1.98 11.74
C LEU A 88 3.46 -0.64 11.57
N GLU A 89 4.78 -0.65 11.68
CA GLU A 89 5.64 0.51 11.41
C GLU A 89 5.54 0.95 9.95
N ASN A 90 5.68 0.01 9.00
CA ASN A 90 5.46 0.27 7.57
C ASN A 90 4.05 0.80 7.29
N LYS A 91 3.03 0.28 7.98
CA LYS A 91 1.65 0.75 7.81
C LYS A 91 1.46 2.18 8.33
N ARG A 92 2.19 2.60 9.38
CA ARG A 92 2.18 3.99 9.85
C ARG A 92 2.87 4.91 8.86
N THR A 93 4.06 4.55 8.38
CA THR A 93 4.80 5.37 7.40
C THR A 93 4.03 5.53 6.09
N LEU A 94 3.36 4.48 5.61
CA LEU A 94 2.47 4.58 4.44
C LEU A 94 1.31 5.56 4.65
N ARG A 95 0.83 5.75 5.90
CA ARG A 95 -0.19 6.76 6.21
C ARG A 95 0.33 8.19 6.18
N GLU A 96 1.63 8.37 6.42
CA GLU A 96 2.31 9.67 6.42
C GLU A 96 2.68 10.12 4.99
N LEU A 97 2.60 9.23 4.00
CA LEU A 97 2.90 9.59 2.62
C LEU A 97 1.86 10.59 2.06
N PRO A 98 2.31 11.59 1.30
CA PRO A 98 1.44 12.65 0.76
C PRO A 98 0.38 12.12 -0.22
N PHE A 99 0.56 10.90 -0.73
CA PHE A 99 -0.36 10.25 -1.66
C PHE A 99 -1.52 9.52 -0.98
N ASN A 100 -1.46 9.30 0.34
CA ASN A 100 -2.46 8.51 1.05
C ASN A 100 -3.84 9.18 1.12
N SER A 101 -3.89 10.50 0.93
CA SER A 101 -5.12 11.31 0.88
C SER A 101 -5.70 11.45 -0.53
N ILE A 102 -4.99 11.00 -1.56
CA ILE A 102 -5.35 11.21 -2.96
C ILE A 102 -6.25 10.07 -3.42
N ARG A 103 -7.44 10.40 -3.94
CA ARG A 103 -8.35 9.40 -4.51
C ARG A 103 -7.83 8.91 -5.87
N ASN A 104 -8.14 7.67 -6.26
CA ASN A 104 -7.66 7.06 -7.51
C ASN A 104 -7.91 7.93 -8.76
N ASN A 105 -9.05 8.61 -8.83
CA ASN A 105 -9.38 9.51 -9.94
C ASN A 105 -8.53 10.78 -9.96
N GLN A 106 -8.17 11.33 -8.80
CA GLN A 106 -7.26 12.48 -8.68
C GLN A 106 -5.81 12.07 -8.96
N PHE A 107 -5.43 10.84 -8.63
CA PHE A 107 -4.09 10.33 -8.90
C PHE A 107 -3.78 10.35 -10.41
N HIS A 108 -4.68 9.83 -11.25
CA HIS A 108 -4.45 9.83 -12.70
C HIS A 108 -4.33 11.23 -13.29
N SER A 109 -5.10 12.22 -12.81
CA SER A 109 -4.96 13.60 -13.28
C SER A 109 -3.63 14.26 -12.88
N LEU A 110 -3.03 13.87 -11.75
CA LEU A 110 -1.75 14.43 -11.30
C LEU A 110 -0.54 13.89 -12.08
N PHE A 111 -0.69 12.75 -12.75
CA PHE A 111 0.37 12.15 -13.57
C PHE A 111 0.07 12.22 -15.07
N ASP A 112 -1.09 12.73 -15.47
CA ASP A 112 -1.42 13.00 -16.86
C ASP A 112 -0.71 14.29 -17.31
N THR A 113 0.47 14.10 -17.88
CA THR A 113 1.32 15.16 -18.44
C THR A 113 0.56 16.07 -19.40
N SER A 114 -0.43 15.55 -20.12
CA SER A 114 -1.24 16.34 -21.04
C SER A 114 -2.09 17.40 -20.32
N SER A 115 -2.62 17.08 -19.15
CA SER A 115 -3.43 18.00 -18.34
C SER A 115 -2.59 19.07 -17.66
N ILE A 116 -1.39 18.71 -17.18
CA ILE A 116 -0.42 19.63 -16.59
C ILE A 116 0.04 20.64 -17.64
N LEU A 117 0.49 20.15 -18.80
CA LEU A 117 0.97 21.02 -19.89
C LEU A 117 -0.13 21.97 -20.38
N ARG A 118 -1.38 21.50 -20.49
CA ARG A 118 -2.52 22.37 -20.85
C ARG A 118 -2.73 23.49 -19.83
N THR A 119 -2.60 23.17 -18.55
CA THR A 119 -2.78 24.15 -17.46
C THR A 119 -1.64 25.17 -17.45
N GLU A 120 -0.40 24.73 -17.58
CA GLU A 120 0.77 25.60 -17.69
C GLU A 120 0.69 26.52 -18.91
N LEU A 121 0.35 25.99 -20.08
CA LEU A 121 0.15 26.78 -21.30
C LEU A 121 -0.96 27.82 -21.13
N HIS A 122 -2.06 27.46 -20.45
CA HIS A 122 -3.14 28.40 -20.16
C HIS A 122 -2.67 29.53 -19.23
N ASN A 123 -1.89 29.22 -18.19
CA ASN A 123 -1.34 30.21 -17.27
C ASN A 123 -0.37 31.17 -17.97
N ILE A 124 0.56 30.64 -18.77
CA ILE A 124 1.50 31.43 -19.57
C ILE A 124 0.73 32.36 -20.52
N LYS A 125 -0.32 31.86 -21.19
CA LYS A 125 -1.17 32.66 -22.07
C LYS A 125 -1.86 33.81 -21.35
N ILE A 126 -2.35 33.59 -20.12
CA ILE A 126 -2.94 34.65 -19.30
C ILE A 126 -1.90 35.70 -18.92
N GLN A 127 -0.70 35.26 -18.51
CA GLN A 127 0.39 36.17 -18.14
C GLN A 127 0.78 37.06 -19.31
N LEU A 128 0.93 36.49 -20.51
CA LEU A 128 1.25 37.26 -21.73
C LEU A 128 0.17 38.30 -22.06
N ARG A 129 -1.12 37.93 -21.94
CA ARG A 129 -2.21 38.91 -22.15
C ARG A 129 -2.15 40.07 -21.16
N LYS A 130 -1.81 39.80 -19.89
CA LYS A 130 -1.66 40.85 -18.88
C LYS A 130 -0.48 41.77 -19.19
N SER A 131 0.67 41.22 -19.61
CA SER A 131 1.81 42.06 -20.02
C SER A 131 1.50 42.89 -21.25
N ASP A 132 0.74 42.36 -22.22
CA ASP A 132 0.33 43.10 -23.41
C ASP A 132 -0.60 44.28 -23.07
N LEU A 133 -1.51 44.09 -22.10
CA LEU A 133 -2.39 45.16 -21.63
C LEU A 133 -1.60 46.26 -20.89
N LEU A 134 -0.65 45.86 -20.04
CA LEU A 134 0.21 46.80 -19.32
C LEU A 134 1.10 47.61 -20.29
N THR A 135 1.71 46.96 -21.28
CA THR A 135 2.56 47.64 -22.27
C THR A 135 1.76 48.62 -23.13
N LYS A 136 0.53 48.28 -23.54
CA LYS A 136 -0.37 49.22 -24.22
C LYS A 136 -0.69 50.44 -23.36
N SER A 137 -1.06 50.23 -22.11
CA SER A 137 -1.33 51.32 -21.16
C SER A 137 -0.11 52.23 -20.97
N MET A 138 1.09 51.65 -20.84
CA MET A 138 2.34 52.41 -20.74
C MET A 138 2.62 53.22 -22.01
N ALA A 139 2.39 52.65 -23.20
CA ALA A 139 2.59 53.35 -24.47
C ALA A 139 1.64 54.56 -24.63
N GLU A 140 0.37 54.40 -24.25
CA GLU A 140 -0.63 55.49 -24.27
C GLU A 140 -0.24 56.63 -23.32
N ASN A 141 0.20 56.30 -22.11
CA ASN A 141 0.67 57.28 -21.14
C ASN A 141 1.92 58.03 -21.64
N LEU A 142 2.87 57.33 -22.24
CA LEU A 142 4.06 57.94 -22.85
C LEU A 142 3.68 58.89 -23.99
N GLN A 143 2.71 58.50 -24.82
CA GLN A 143 2.23 59.33 -25.92
C GLN A 143 1.54 60.61 -25.41
N ARG A 144 0.74 60.49 -24.34
CA ARG A 144 0.14 61.65 -23.66
C ARG A 144 1.20 62.60 -23.10
N ALA A 145 2.19 62.08 -22.39
CA ALA A 145 3.30 62.87 -21.85
C ALA A 145 4.13 63.56 -22.95
N LYS A 146 4.31 62.90 -24.11
CA LYS A 146 4.97 63.52 -25.27
C LYS A 146 4.15 64.68 -25.85
N SER A 147 2.83 64.51 -25.99
CA SER A 147 1.95 65.59 -26.49
C SER A 147 1.89 66.79 -25.55
N GLU A 148 1.90 66.55 -24.23
CA GLU A 148 1.89 67.61 -23.23
C GLU A 148 3.21 68.38 -23.20
N ASN A 149 4.35 67.67 -23.27
CA ASN A 149 5.66 68.32 -23.42
C ASN A 149 5.76 69.17 -24.69
N ALA A 150 5.20 68.70 -25.81
CA ALA A 150 5.16 69.47 -27.05
C ALA A 150 4.34 70.76 -26.88
N ARG A 151 3.19 70.70 -26.20
CA ARG A 151 2.36 71.88 -25.88
C ARG A 151 3.09 72.87 -24.98
N LEU A 152 3.75 72.39 -23.93
CA LEU A 152 4.55 73.24 -23.04
C LEU A 152 5.74 73.87 -23.77
N GLN A 153 6.35 73.16 -24.72
CA GLN A 153 7.40 73.72 -25.57
C GLN A 153 6.89 74.84 -26.48
N SER A 154 5.71 74.69 -27.10
CA SER A 154 5.13 75.78 -27.90
C SER A 154 4.79 77.00 -27.03
N GLU A 155 4.19 76.80 -25.86
CA GLU A 155 3.89 77.89 -24.91
C GLU A 155 5.19 78.61 -24.49
N ARG A 156 6.28 77.87 -24.25
CA ARG A 156 7.58 78.45 -23.90
C ARG A 156 8.19 79.29 -25.04
N CYS A 157 8.07 78.82 -26.28
CA CYS A 157 8.53 79.57 -27.45
C CYS A 157 7.73 80.86 -27.66
N GLU A 158 6.41 80.82 -27.46
CA GLU A 158 5.55 82.02 -27.51
C GLU A 158 5.98 83.05 -26.46
N ILE A 159 6.13 82.65 -25.19
CA ILE A 159 6.56 83.54 -24.12
C ILE A 159 7.95 84.15 -24.39
N GLN A 160 8.90 83.35 -24.92
CA GLN A 160 10.21 83.87 -25.32
C GLN A 160 10.10 84.92 -26.43
N SER A 161 9.23 84.71 -27.42
CA SER A 161 9.01 85.67 -28.51
C SER A 161 8.41 86.99 -28.01
N PHE A 162 7.42 86.93 -27.11
CA PHE A 162 6.82 88.12 -26.49
C PHE A 162 7.80 88.88 -25.59
N GLY A 163 8.63 88.15 -24.82
CA GLY A 163 9.66 88.74 -23.97
C GLY A 163 10.71 89.50 -24.79
N LEU A 164 11.13 88.95 -25.94
CA LEU A 164 12.04 89.64 -26.86
C LEU A 164 11.39 90.90 -27.47
N TYR A 165 10.11 90.84 -27.82
CA TYR A 165 9.37 92.00 -28.35
C TYR A 165 9.29 93.16 -27.35
N LEU A 166 9.11 92.87 -26.05
CA LEU A 166 9.07 93.89 -25.00
C LEU A 166 10.43 94.55 -24.69
N ILE A 167 11.55 93.89 -25.04
CA ILE A 167 12.90 94.43 -24.82
C ILE A 167 13.33 95.37 -25.96
N ILE A 168 12.73 95.24 -27.15
CA ILE A 168 13.11 95.96 -28.37
C ILE A 168 12.30 97.26 -28.56
N VAL A 169 11.16 97.42 -27.90
CA VAL A 169 10.30 98.63 -27.91
C VAL A 169 10.64 99.53 -26.71
#